data_AF-A0A935LKM1-F1
#
_entry.id   AF-A0A935LKM1-F1
#
_cell.length_a   1.000
_cell.length_b   1.000
_cell.length_c   1.000
_cell.angle_alpha   90.00
_cell.angle_beta   90.00
_cell.angle_gamma   90.00
#
_symmetry.space_group_name_H-M   'P 1'
#
loop_
_entity.id
_entity.type
_entity.pdbx_description
1 polymer ?
#
loop_
_entity_poly.entity_id
_entity_poly.type
_entity_poly.pdbx_seq_one_letter_code
_entity_poly.pdbx_strand_id
1 'polypeptide(L)'
;MTTRTPASKTAKPAASAATKTAKTPAKTVTKTAAKAPAEAGTTRVSPGSTKAEPSLRFHHSKALRARSDAVLSALEKSPTDARHGAAVADLVAALVEAGMDYYFLRALQLAKVGFIKEQSARLGVSGATQLINSVCRKFIVSMDATQLQAVAAHMRSLA
;
A
#
# COMPACT_ATOMS: atom_id res chain seq x y z
N MET A 1 -29.56 27.53 -54.78
CA MET A 1 -28.20 27.87 -54.32
C MET A 1 -28.24 29.27 -53.73
N THR A 2 -28.26 29.38 -52.41
CA THR A 2 -28.45 30.66 -51.70
C THR A 2 -27.54 30.70 -50.47
N THR A 3 -26.35 31.26 -50.71
CA THR A 3 -25.64 32.30 -49.94
C THR A 3 -25.67 32.33 -48.39
N ARG A 4 -24.47 32.32 -47.78
CA ARG A 4 -23.87 33.36 -46.87
C ARG A 4 -23.01 32.77 -45.74
N THR A 5 -21.69 32.85 -45.92
CA THR A 5 -20.66 33.16 -44.90
C THR A 5 -20.76 34.68 -44.56
N PRO A 6 -20.04 35.31 -43.58
CA PRO A 6 -18.99 34.83 -42.66
C PRO A 6 -18.93 35.49 -41.24
N ALA A 7 -17.83 35.17 -40.52
CA ALA A 7 -17.07 36.00 -39.55
C ALA A 7 -17.65 36.18 -38.12
N SER A 8 -16.97 35.74 -37.05
CA SER A 8 -15.70 36.19 -36.43
C SER A 8 -15.98 37.05 -35.20
N LYS A 9 -15.56 36.61 -34.00
CA LYS A 9 -14.84 37.41 -32.97
C LYS A 9 -14.76 36.77 -31.59
N THR A 10 -13.53 36.43 -31.21
CA THR A 10 -12.81 36.89 -30.00
C THR A 10 -13.46 36.82 -28.60
N ALA A 11 -12.75 36.19 -27.65
CA ALA A 11 -12.19 36.79 -26.42
C ALA A 11 -12.25 35.87 -25.18
N LYS A 12 -11.08 35.52 -24.66
CA LYS A 12 -10.76 35.35 -23.21
C LYS A 12 -10.19 36.73 -22.78
N PRO A 13 -10.29 37.27 -21.52
CA PRO A 13 -10.10 36.58 -20.23
C PRO A 13 -10.87 37.14 -18.99
N ALA A 14 -10.55 36.54 -17.83
CA ALA A 14 -10.37 37.16 -16.50
C ALA A 14 -11.50 37.08 -15.43
N ALA A 15 -11.08 36.46 -14.31
CA ALA A 15 -11.27 36.85 -12.90
C ALA A 15 -12.68 36.91 -12.28
N SER A 16 -12.89 36.15 -11.20
CA SER A 16 -12.99 36.78 -9.87
C SER A 16 -12.87 35.75 -8.74
N ALA A 17 -12.00 36.06 -7.80
CA ALA A 17 -11.83 35.41 -6.51
C ALA A 17 -12.96 35.83 -5.54
N ALA A 18 -13.36 34.93 -4.63
CA ALA A 18 -14.02 35.31 -3.40
C ALA A 18 -13.72 34.31 -2.28
N THR A 19 -12.64 34.62 -1.57
CA THR A 19 -12.27 34.15 -0.23
C THR A 19 -13.43 34.36 0.75
N LYS A 20 -13.79 33.35 1.54
CA LYS A 20 -14.50 33.55 2.81
C LYS A 20 -13.82 32.80 3.95
N THR A 21 -13.15 33.63 4.73
CA THR A 21 -12.66 33.56 6.10
C THR A 21 -13.44 32.69 7.09
N ALA A 22 -12.67 31.84 7.78
CA ALA A 22 -12.47 31.74 9.23
C ALA A 22 -13.68 31.67 10.19
N LYS A 23 -13.71 30.60 11.01
CA LYS A 23 -13.88 30.73 12.48
C LYS A 23 -13.46 29.48 13.25
N THR A 24 -12.29 29.55 13.87
CA THR A 24 -11.92 28.78 15.06
C THR A 24 -12.45 29.52 16.29
N PRO A 25 -12.85 28.81 17.36
CA PRO A 25 -12.67 29.34 18.71
C PRO A 25 -11.80 28.40 19.55
N ALA A 26 -10.63 28.93 19.95
CA ALA A 26 -9.84 28.42 21.05
C ALA A 26 -10.21 29.15 22.34
N LYS A 27 -10.41 28.39 23.43
CA LYS A 27 -10.40 28.77 24.86
C LYS A 27 -10.71 27.47 25.63
N THR A 28 -10.03 27.02 26.68
CA THR A 28 -9.30 27.69 27.74
C THR A 28 -8.37 26.67 28.44
N VAL A 29 -7.20 27.12 28.87
CA VAL A 29 -6.25 26.41 29.73
C VAL A 29 -6.81 26.30 31.15
N THR A 30 -6.74 25.13 31.78
CA THR A 30 -6.66 25.06 33.25
C THR A 30 -5.64 24.01 33.68
N LYS A 31 -4.63 24.54 34.37
CA LYS A 31 -3.50 23.90 35.03
C LYS A 31 -3.96 23.23 36.32
N THR A 32 -3.58 21.98 36.54
CA THR A 32 -3.31 21.48 37.90
C THR A 32 -2.23 20.40 37.84
N ALA A 33 -1.10 20.69 38.50
CA ALA A 33 0.02 19.78 38.69
C ALA A 33 -0.09 19.15 40.10
N ALA A 34 0.19 17.85 40.19
CA ALA A 34 0.60 17.04 41.36
C ALA A 34 0.17 15.59 41.03
N LYS A 35 0.95 14.52 41.16
CA LYS A 35 2.18 14.23 41.91
C LYS A 35 2.63 12.83 41.45
N ALA A 36 3.92 12.64 41.16
CA ALA A 36 4.49 11.31 40.94
C ALA A 36 4.48 10.49 42.23
N PRO A 37 4.33 9.16 42.13
CA PRO A 37 5.26 8.30 42.86
C PRO A 37 5.77 7.11 42.03
N ALA A 38 7.08 6.92 42.16
CA ALA A 38 7.80 5.65 42.29
C ALA A 38 7.76 4.61 41.15
N GLU A 39 8.93 4.42 40.56
CA GLU A 39 9.38 3.15 39.99
C GLU A 39 9.24 2.02 41.01
N ALA A 40 8.53 0.95 40.65
CA ALA A 40 8.83 -0.42 41.03
C ALA A 40 7.93 -1.38 40.26
N GLY A 41 8.54 -2.30 39.51
CA GLY A 41 7.84 -3.49 39.02
C GLY A 41 7.96 -3.72 37.53
N THR A 42 9.16 -4.08 37.07
CA THR A 42 9.31 -4.99 35.93
C THR A 42 8.53 -6.26 36.25
N THR A 43 7.25 -6.27 35.89
CA THR A 43 6.52 -7.53 35.78
C THR A 43 7.04 -8.19 34.53
N ARG A 44 8.06 -9.04 34.71
CA ARG A 44 8.52 -10.01 33.74
C ARG A 44 7.28 -10.72 33.21
N VAL A 45 6.85 -10.39 32.00
CA VAL A 45 5.76 -11.08 31.33
C VAL A 45 6.30 -12.46 31.00
N SER A 46 6.07 -13.41 31.89
CA SER A 46 6.21 -14.83 31.58
C SER A 46 5.32 -15.12 30.36
N PRO A 47 5.82 -15.79 29.31
CA PRO A 47 5.03 -16.09 28.13
C PRO A 47 4.02 -17.18 28.50
N GLY A 48 2.89 -16.76 29.07
CA GLY A 48 1.70 -17.58 29.13
C GLY A 48 1.30 -17.87 27.69
N SER A 49 1.19 -19.15 27.35
CA SER A 49 0.72 -19.63 26.05
C SER A 49 -0.67 -19.05 25.80
N THR A 50 -0.74 -17.90 25.14
CA THR A 50 -1.99 -17.35 24.65
C THR A 50 -2.41 -18.22 23.48
N LYS A 51 -3.59 -18.82 23.57
CA LYS A 51 -4.27 -19.38 22.41
C LYS A 51 -4.34 -18.24 21.39
N ALA A 52 -3.52 -18.30 20.35
CA ALA A 52 -3.46 -17.24 19.34
C ALA A 52 -4.86 -17.04 18.77
N GLU A 53 -5.35 -15.80 18.81
CA GLU A 53 -6.64 -15.47 18.20
C GLU A 53 -6.61 -15.78 16.70
N PRO A 54 -7.76 -16.11 16.09
CA PRO A 54 -7.82 -16.33 14.65
C PRO A 54 -7.31 -15.09 13.91
N SER A 55 -6.18 -15.22 13.24
CA SER A 55 -5.63 -14.18 12.36
C SER A 55 -5.95 -14.50 10.91
N LEU A 56 -6.30 -13.46 10.15
CA LEU A 56 -6.49 -13.58 8.71
C LEU A 56 -5.13 -13.85 8.05
N ARG A 57 -5.00 -14.96 7.33
CA ARG A 57 -3.77 -15.37 6.66
C ARG A 57 -3.86 -15.18 5.15
N PHE A 58 -2.76 -14.73 4.55
CA PHE A 58 -2.63 -14.64 3.11
C PHE A 58 -2.02 -15.92 2.57
N HIS A 59 -2.77 -16.66 1.76
CA HIS A 59 -2.28 -17.87 1.10
C HIS A 59 -2.10 -17.60 -0.41
N HIS A 60 -0.85 -17.59 -0.86
CA HIS A 60 -0.50 -17.46 -2.27
C HIS A 60 -0.19 -18.81 -2.94
N SER A 61 -0.10 -18.81 -4.27
CA SER A 61 0.17 -20.02 -5.06
C SER A 61 1.56 -20.61 -4.76
N LYS A 62 1.71 -21.92 -5.00
CA LYS A 62 3.00 -22.63 -4.90
C LYS A 62 4.06 -22.03 -5.84
N ALA A 63 3.64 -21.60 -7.03
CA ALA A 63 4.52 -20.94 -7.99
C ALA A 63 5.03 -19.59 -7.45
N LEU A 64 4.16 -18.77 -6.84
CA LEU A 64 4.57 -17.51 -6.23
C LEU A 64 5.48 -17.74 -5.01
N ARG A 65 5.25 -18.81 -4.25
CA ARG A 65 6.15 -19.23 -3.16
C ARG A 65 7.55 -19.55 -3.69
N ALA A 66 7.65 -20.46 -4.66
CA ALA A 66 8.93 -20.82 -5.26
C ALA A 66 9.66 -19.61 -5.86
N ARG A 67 8.93 -18.69 -6.50
CA ARG A 67 9.51 -17.43 -6.99
C ARG A 67 10.02 -16.55 -5.85
N SER A 68 9.28 -16.43 -4.76
CA SER A 68 9.70 -15.68 -3.57
C SER A 68 11.00 -16.25 -3.01
N ASP A 69 11.04 -17.57 -2.80
CA ASP A 69 12.21 -18.27 -2.26
C ASP A 69 13.43 -18.09 -3.17
N ALA A 70 13.25 -18.16 -4.50
CA ALA A 70 14.32 -17.99 -5.46
C ALA A 70 14.91 -16.57 -5.44
N VAL A 71 14.06 -15.53 -5.44
CA VAL A 71 14.49 -14.12 -5.42
C VAL A 71 15.20 -13.80 -4.09
N LEU A 72 14.63 -14.20 -2.97
CA LEU A 72 15.22 -13.94 -1.65
C LEU A 72 16.55 -14.68 -1.48
N SER A 73 16.62 -15.94 -1.91
CA SER A 73 17.87 -16.72 -1.87
C SER A 73 18.95 -16.15 -2.79
N ALA A 74 18.59 -15.60 -3.96
CA ALA A 74 19.55 -14.96 -4.85
C ALA A 74 20.13 -13.67 -4.24
N LEU A 75 19.26 -12.84 -3.66
CA LEU A 75 19.65 -11.61 -2.98
C LEU A 75 20.60 -11.86 -1.81
N GLU A 76 20.37 -12.93 -1.04
CA GLU A 76 21.24 -13.26 0.09
C GLU A 76 22.60 -13.80 -0.34
N LYS A 77 22.65 -14.54 -1.45
CA LYS A 77 23.91 -15.06 -2.01
C LYS A 77 24.76 -13.95 -2.62
N SER A 78 24.12 -12.96 -3.26
CA SER A 78 24.80 -11.90 -4.00
C SER A 78 24.16 -10.52 -3.75
N PRO A 79 24.33 -9.92 -2.56
CA PRO A 79 23.57 -8.75 -2.14
C PRO A 79 23.80 -7.48 -2.97
N THR A 80 24.93 -7.41 -3.67
CA THR A 80 25.38 -6.21 -4.40
C THR A 80 25.04 -6.22 -5.89
N ASP A 81 24.40 -7.27 -6.42
CA ASP A 81 23.97 -7.27 -7.82
C ASP A 81 22.78 -6.31 -8.00
N ALA A 82 22.98 -5.34 -8.90
CA ALA A 82 22.06 -4.26 -9.21
C ALA A 82 20.67 -4.73 -9.70
N ARG A 83 20.53 -5.98 -10.13
CA ARG A 83 19.24 -6.55 -10.59
C ARG A 83 18.30 -6.89 -9.44
N HIS A 84 18.79 -7.02 -8.21
CA HIS A 84 17.97 -7.45 -7.08
C HIS A 84 16.86 -6.46 -6.74
N GLY A 85 17.12 -5.15 -6.79
CA GLY A 85 16.07 -4.15 -6.52
C GLY A 85 14.87 -4.30 -7.45
N ALA A 86 15.11 -4.52 -8.74
CA ALA A 86 14.04 -4.80 -9.71
C ALA A 86 13.35 -6.14 -9.43
N ALA A 87 14.11 -7.20 -9.15
CA ALA A 87 13.54 -8.52 -8.87
C ALA A 87 12.65 -8.54 -7.61
N VAL A 88 13.06 -7.84 -6.54
CA VAL A 88 12.28 -7.70 -5.30
C VAL A 88 11.03 -6.85 -5.56
N ALA A 89 11.14 -5.75 -6.31
CA ALA A 89 9.99 -4.93 -6.67
C ALA A 89 8.95 -5.73 -7.48
N ASP A 90 9.39 -6.51 -8.46
CA ASP A 90 8.51 -7.35 -9.28
C ASP A 90 7.90 -8.51 -8.47
N LEU A 91 8.60 -8.99 -7.43
CA LEU A 91 8.06 -9.95 -6.47
C LEU A 91 6.96 -9.32 -5.60
N VAL A 92 7.22 -8.15 -5.02
CA VAL A 92 6.23 -7.41 -4.20
C VAL A 92 4.99 -7.10 -5.03
N ALA A 93 5.15 -6.69 -6.29
CA ALA A 93 4.04 -6.46 -7.20
C ALA A 93 3.14 -7.69 -7.37
N ALA A 94 3.75 -8.87 -7.57
CA ALA A 94 3.01 -10.13 -7.69
C ALA A 94 2.31 -10.52 -6.38
N LEU A 95 2.91 -10.24 -5.22
CA LEU A 95 2.29 -10.47 -3.91
C LEU A 95 1.08 -9.56 -3.67
N VAL A 96 1.17 -8.28 -4.02
CA VAL A 96 0.06 -7.32 -3.92
C VAL A 96 -1.11 -7.76 -4.79
N GLU A 97 -0.85 -8.12 -6.04
CA GLU A 97 -1.89 -8.59 -6.96
C GLU A 97 -2.57 -9.86 -6.44
N ALA A 98 -1.78 -10.85 -6.00
CA ALA A 98 -2.30 -12.08 -5.41
C ALA A 98 -3.09 -11.82 -4.11
N GLY A 99 -2.66 -10.85 -3.29
CA GLY A 99 -3.37 -10.43 -2.08
C GLY A 99 -4.73 -9.82 -2.38
N MET A 100 -4.80 -8.92 -3.37
CA MET A 100 -6.05 -8.30 -3.79
C MET A 100 -7.02 -9.30 -4.44
N ASP A 101 -6.50 -10.27 -5.19
CA ASP A 101 -7.32 -11.37 -5.70
C ASP A 101 -7.88 -12.21 -4.55
N TYR A 102 -7.01 -12.61 -3.61
CA TYR A 102 -7.37 -13.49 -2.50
C TYR A 102 -8.40 -12.88 -1.55
N TYR A 103 -8.20 -11.62 -1.12
CA TYR A 103 -9.04 -11.00 -0.11
C TYR A 103 -10.28 -10.30 -0.68
N PHE A 104 -10.22 -9.80 -1.91
CA PHE A 104 -11.30 -9.00 -2.47
C PHE A 104 -11.99 -9.69 -3.64
N LEU A 105 -11.28 -10.02 -4.72
CA LEU A 105 -11.93 -10.57 -5.91
C LEU A 105 -12.58 -11.93 -5.64
N ARG A 106 -11.91 -12.80 -4.89
CA ARG A 106 -12.46 -14.09 -4.49
C ARG A 106 -13.69 -13.94 -3.58
N ALA A 107 -13.69 -12.95 -2.70
CA ALA A 107 -14.85 -12.66 -1.85
C ALA A 107 -16.06 -12.23 -2.69
N LEU A 108 -15.86 -11.41 -3.73
CA LEU A 108 -16.92 -11.03 -4.66
C LEU A 108 -17.48 -12.23 -5.43
N GLN A 109 -16.62 -13.15 -5.85
CA GLN A 109 -17.03 -14.39 -6.52
C GLN A 109 -17.87 -15.29 -5.59
N LEU A 110 -17.44 -15.46 -4.34
CA LEU A 110 -18.19 -16.24 -3.34
C LEU A 110 -19.54 -15.60 -3.01
N ALA A 111 -19.60 -14.27 -2.98
CA ALA A 111 -20.83 -13.50 -2.79
C ALA A 111 -21.73 -13.47 -4.04
N LYS A 112 -21.30 -14.04 -5.17
CA LYS A 112 -22.05 -14.10 -6.44
C LYS A 112 -22.59 -12.74 -6.86
N VAL A 113 -21.78 -11.69 -6.75
CA VAL A 113 -22.23 -10.32 -7.02
C VAL A 113 -22.68 -10.15 -8.47
N GLY A 114 -22.22 -10.99 -9.39
CA GLY A 114 -22.62 -11.01 -10.78
C GLY A 114 -21.53 -10.45 -11.70
N PHE A 115 -21.51 -10.94 -12.94
CA PHE A 115 -20.39 -10.77 -13.88
C PHE A 115 -19.97 -9.32 -14.08
N ILE A 116 -20.91 -8.41 -14.32
CA ILE A 116 -20.59 -6.99 -14.60
C ILE A 116 -19.88 -6.34 -13.40
N LYS A 117 -20.39 -6.56 -12.17
CA LYS A 117 -19.76 -6.02 -10.96
C LYS A 117 -18.38 -6.64 -10.71
N GLU A 118 -18.22 -7.94 -10.95
CA GLU A 118 -16.90 -8.59 -10.87
C GLU A 118 -15.90 -8.01 -11.87
N GLN A 119 -16.30 -7.78 -13.13
CA GLN A 119 -15.42 -7.20 -14.15
C GLN A 119 -15.07 -5.74 -13.82
N SER A 120 -16.03 -4.94 -13.38
CA SER A 120 -15.76 -3.57 -12.92
C SER A 120 -14.80 -3.55 -11.73
N ALA A 121 -14.98 -4.46 -10.77
CA ALA A 121 -14.07 -4.61 -9.63
C ALA A 121 -12.66 -5.02 -10.07
N ARG A 122 -12.52 -6.00 -10.97
CA ARG A 122 -11.23 -6.41 -11.55
C ARG A 122 -10.50 -5.25 -12.20
N LEU A 123 -11.21 -4.44 -13.00
CA LEU A 123 -10.63 -3.27 -13.65
C LEU A 123 -10.17 -2.22 -12.64
N GLY A 124 -11.00 -1.91 -11.64
CA GLY A 124 -10.66 -0.95 -10.58
C GLY A 124 -9.46 -1.41 -9.74
N VAL A 125 -9.45 -2.68 -9.34
CA VAL A 125 -8.34 -3.28 -8.60
C VAL A 125 -7.06 -3.25 -9.43
N SER A 126 -7.11 -3.62 -10.72
CA SER A 126 -5.94 -3.57 -11.60
C SER A 126 -5.33 -2.17 -11.70
N GLY A 127 -6.16 -1.14 -11.85
CA GLY A 127 -5.68 0.25 -11.84
C GLY A 127 -5.06 0.64 -10.49
N ALA A 128 -5.68 0.26 -9.38
CA ALA A 128 -5.16 0.55 -8.04
C ALA A 128 -3.84 -0.18 -7.76
N THR A 129 -3.73 -1.47 -8.10
CA THR A 129 -2.50 -2.26 -7.91
C THR A 129 -1.37 -1.74 -8.77
N GLN A 130 -1.63 -1.27 -10.01
CA GLN A 130 -0.60 -0.63 -10.83
C GLN A 130 -0.02 0.63 -10.18
N LEU A 131 -0.87 1.48 -9.59
CA LEU A 131 -0.42 2.68 -8.88
C LEU A 131 0.41 2.32 -7.64
N ILE A 132 -0.06 1.36 -6.84
CA ILE A 132 0.66 0.85 -5.66
C ILE A 132 2.02 0.29 -6.09
N ASN A 133 2.04 -0.58 -7.12
CA ASN A 133 3.25 -1.22 -7.60
C ASN A 133 4.26 -0.22 -8.17
N SER A 134 3.80 0.84 -8.84
CA SER A 134 4.66 1.93 -9.32
C SER A 134 5.39 2.62 -8.18
N VAL A 135 4.66 2.95 -7.10
CA VAL A 135 5.24 3.59 -5.91
C VAL A 135 6.21 2.63 -5.22
N CYS A 136 5.82 1.38 -4.97
CA CYS A 136 6.68 0.36 -4.37
C CYS A 136 7.98 0.18 -5.17
N ARG A 137 7.88 0.05 -6.50
CA ARG A 137 9.03 -0.14 -7.38
C ARG A 137 9.99 1.04 -7.31
N LYS A 138 9.49 2.27 -7.30
CA LYS A 138 10.32 3.47 -7.18
C LYS A 138 11.19 3.43 -5.93
N PHE A 139 10.61 3.05 -4.79
CA PHE A 139 11.36 2.96 -3.52
C PHE A 139 12.33 1.78 -3.51
N ILE A 140 11.85 0.57 -3.84
CA ILE A 140 12.65 -0.65 -3.74
C ILE A 140 13.86 -0.62 -4.69
N VAL A 141 13.70 -0.12 -5.92
CA VAL A 141 14.81 -0.04 -6.89
C VAL A 141 15.89 0.97 -6.46
N SER A 142 15.52 1.96 -5.63
CA SER A 142 16.47 2.95 -5.12
C SER A 142 17.23 2.51 -3.86
N MET A 143 16.90 1.35 -3.29
CA MET A 143 17.50 0.85 -2.06
C MET A 143 18.92 0.34 -2.26
N ASP A 144 19.77 0.54 -1.26
CA ASP A 144 21.09 -0.09 -1.19
C ASP A 144 21.00 -1.58 -0.76
N ALA A 145 22.13 -2.28 -0.84
CA ALA A 145 22.20 -3.71 -0.52
C ALA A 145 21.77 -4.04 0.93
N THR A 146 22.10 -3.18 1.90
CA THR A 146 21.76 -3.39 3.31
C THR A 146 20.26 -3.24 3.52
N GLN A 147 19.66 -2.23 2.88
CA GLN A 147 18.22 -2.01 2.90
C GLN A 147 17.45 -3.16 2.24
N LEU A 148 17.92 -3.65 1.09
CA LEU A 148 17.31 -4.80 0.42
C LEU A 148 17.40 -6.08 1.27
N GLN A 149 18.52 -6.32 1.96
CA GLN A 149 18.64 -7.44 2.88
C GLN A 149 17.68 -7.33 4.06
N ALA A 150 17.47 -6.13 4.62
CA ALA A 150 16.49 -5.92 5.68
C ALA A 150 15.06 -6.25 5.20
N VAL A 151 14.70 -5.85 3.98
CA VAL A 151 13.42 -6.21 3.34
C VAL A 151 13.32 -7.72 3.17
N ALA A 152 14.37 -8.38 2.68
CA ALA A 152 14.39 -9.83 2.48
C ALA A 152 14.21 -10.61 3.79
N ALA A 153 14.92 -10.21 4.84
CA ALA A 153 14.79 -10.79 6.17
C ALA A 153 13.37 -10.63 6.72
N HIS A 154 12.76 -9.45 6.52
CA HIS A 154 11.37 -9.24 6.90
C HIS A 154 10.43 -10.16 6.11
N MET A 155 10.57 -10.27 4.79
CA MET A 155 9.74 -11.16 3.97
C MET A 155 9.88 -12.62 4.39
N ARG A 156 11.09 -13.07 4.75
CA ARG A 156 11.33 -14.42 5.30
C ARG A 156 10.63 -14.66 6.63
N SER A 157 10.52 -13.65 7.48
CA SER A 157 9.80 -13.79 8.77
C SER A 157 8.29 -14.00 8.61
N LEU A 158 7.74 -13.72 7.42
CA LEU A 158 6.33 -13.86 7.10
C LEU A 158 6.00 -15.18 6.38
N ALA A 159 7.01 -15.88 5.87
CA ALA A 159 6.88 -17.11 5.07
C ALA A 159 6.77 -18.35 5.96
#